data_AF-A0AAD6HEH2-F1
#
_entry.id   AF-A0AAD6HEH2-F1
#
_cell.length_a   1.000
_cell.length_b   1.000
_cell.length_c   1.000
_cell.angle_alpha   90.00
_cell.angle_beta   90.00
_cell.angle_gamma   90.00
#
_symmetry.space_group_name_H-M   'P 1'
#
loop_
_entity.id
_entity.type
_entity.pdbx_description
1 polymer ?
#
loop_
_entity_poly.entity_id
_entity_poly.type
_entity_poly.pdbx_seq_one_letter_code
_entity_poly.pdbx_strand_id
1 'polypeptide(L)'
;MSSPPIITTRSVLPSPKPTKPWTHHLTLDTVLKVFHRTILNPFLAWIIVLCLRAQVTPPTHPAWIGSVSYAIFITLLFVAGTINHRVAHGLPRTVDPEHEVVLITGGASGLGLLIAQLYGMRGASVAVLDVREIGENEIEEVFGEGVDVKCYQVDVGDRSQLESAKKKILKELGAPTIVINCAAARIHGQSLLELSANAFEKTIRTNLTAAFHLYQVFLPGILATENGGTLVTISSVVGQLSPAGLSDYSASKAGLSALHRTMEAELRGHEHIKTLLVETGQMSTPLFNWIRTPNHFFAPVLEPVEVAREIVAAVDSGQGGVLRLPAFAKVVNWYAVFPGAVQVVARYLSGIDTAVSSGLSSRETPSSSGGRVLRSSKQRTD
;
A
#
# COMPACT_ATOMS: atom_id res chain seq x y z
N MET A 1 -19.37 -36.83 43.24
CA MET A 1 -18.34 -35.90 42.72
C MET A 1 -18.02 -36.33 41.30
N SER A 2 -18.63 -35.71 40.30
CA SER A 2 -18.36 -35.96 38.89
C SER A 2 -17.34 -34.95 38.38
N SER A 3 -16.21 -35.43 37.87
CA SER A 3 -15.16 -34.60 37.28
C SER A 3 -15.71 -33.77 36.11
N PRO A 4 -15.24 -32.53 35.92
CA PRO A 4 -15.67 -31.71 34.78
C PRO A 4 -15.11 -32.27 33.46
N PRO A 5 -15.83 -32.08 32.34
CA PRO A 5 -15.40 -32.57 31.03
C PRO A 5 -14.18 -31.81 30.54
N ILE A 6 -13.15 -32.56 30.12
CA ILE A 6 -11.94 -32.01 29.49
C ILE A 6 -12.31 -31.57 28.08
N ILE A 7 -12.31 -30.25 27.84
CA ILE A 7 -12.43 -29.68 26.49
C ILE A 7 -11.05 -29.82 25.83
N THR A 8 -10.84 -30.87 25.05
CA THR A 8 -9.69 -30.96 24.16
C THR A 8 -9.89 -30.05 22.95
N THR A 9 -9.40 -28.82 23.02
CA THR A 9 -9.17 -27.98 21.83
C THR A 9 -8.00 -28.57 21.05
N ARG A 10 -8.29 -29.44 20.07
CA ARG A 10 -7.30 -29.77 19.04
C ARG A 10 -7.04 -28.49 18.25
N SER A 11 -5.90 -27.84 18.50
CA SER A 11 -5.38 -26.82 17.60
C SER A 11 -5.09 -27.52 16.26
N VAL A 12 -6.00 -27.38 15.30
CA VAL A 12 -5.75 -27.80 13.93
C VAL A 12 -4.69 -26.84 13.40
N LEU A 13 -3.43 -27.26 13.45
CA LEU A 13 -2.36 -26.53 12.78
C LEU A 13 -2.78 -26.35 11.31
N PRO A 14 -2.76 -25.12 10.78
CA PRO A 14 -3.08 -24.89 9.38
C PRO A 14 -2.14 -25.76 8.53
N SER A 15 -2.70 -26.47 7.57
CA SER A 15 -1.91 -27.28 6.64
C SER A 15 -0.85 -26.39 5.98
N PRO A 16 0.41 -26.88 5.87
CA PRO A 16 1.45 -26.10 5.21
C PRO A 16 0.99 -25.80 3.78
N LYS A 17 0.90 -24.51 3.45
CA LYS A 17 0.58 -24.07 2.09
C LYS A 17 1.60 -24.71 1.14
N PRO A 18 1.18 -25.25 -0.02
CA PRO A 18 2.11 -25.84 -0.97
C PRO A 18 3.22 -24.85 -1.33
N THR A 19 4.48 -25.29 -1.20
CA THR A 19 5.64 -24.48 -1.54
C THR A 19 5.60 -24.16 -3.02
N LYS A 20 5.48 -22.87 -3.34
CA LYS A 20 5.46 -22.40 -4.73
C LYS A 20 6.82 -22.66 -5.39
N PRO A 21 6.85 -23.00 -6.69
CA PRO A 21 8.11 -23.21 -7.40
C PRO A 21 8.95 -21.92 -7.42
N TRP A 22 10.28 -22.04 -7.45
CA TRP A 22 11.21 -20.90 -7.38
C TRP A 22 10.96 -19.83 -8.46
N THR A 23 10.48 -20.25 -9.64
CA THR A 23 10.10 -19.38 -10.76
C THR A 23 8.96 -18.43 -10.42
N HIS A 24 8.14 -18.75 -9.41
CA HIS A 24 7.10 -17.87 -8.92
C HIS A 24 7.68 -16.60 -8.26
N HIS A 25 8.93 -16.63 -7.79
CA HIS A 25 9.59 -15.45 -7.22
C HIS A 25 10.29 -14.59 -8.29
N LEU A 26 10.48 -15.10 -9.51
CA LEU A 26 11.08 -14.35 -10.61
C LEU A 26 10.01 -13.45 -11.25
N THR A 27 9.95 -12.21 -10.78
CA THR A 27 9.00 -11.19 -11.26
C THR A 27 9.75 -10.05 -11.96
N LEU A 28 9.07 -9.28 -12.80
CA LEU A 28 9.63 -8.05 -13.37
C LEU A 28 10.14 -7.13 -12.25
N ASP A 29 9.41 -7.08 -11.12
CA ASP A 29 9.81 -6.36 -9.91
C ASP A 29 11.16 -6.85 -9.35
N THR A 30 11.35 -8.17 -9.24
CA THR A 30 12.60 -8.76 -8.74
C THR A 30 13.77 -8.44 -9.66
N VAL A 31 13.58 -8.56 -10.98
CA VAL A 31 14.62 -8.22 -11.97
C VAL A 31 15.00 -6.74 -11.88
N LEU A 32 14.02 -5.83 -11.85
CA LEU A 32 14.25 -4.40 -11.74
C LEU A 32 14.91 -4.02 -10.41
N LYS A 33 14.49 -4.63 -9.30
CA LYS A 33 15.09 -4.41 -7.97
C LYS A 33 16.55 -4.88 -7.94
N VAL A 34 16.84 -6.08 -8.44
CA VAL A 34 18.22 -6.61 -8.51
C VAL A 34 19.07 -5.70 -9.37
N PHE A 35 18.62 -5.36 -10.58
CA PHE A 35 19.34 -4.48 -11.50
C PHE A 35 19.67 -3.12 -10.86
N HIS A 36 18.71 -2.53 -10.14
CA HIS A 36 18.91 -1.25 -9.47
C HIS A 36 19.86 -1.34 -8.27
N ARG A 37 19.80 -2.43 -7.49
CA ARG A 37 20.65 -2.64 -6.31
C ARG A 37 22.06 -3.12 -6.67
N THR A 38 22.26 -3.70 -7.85
CA THR A 38 23.56 -4.22 -8.32
C THR A 38 24.22 -3.28 -9.32
N ILE A 39 23.77 -3.31 -10.57
CA ILE A 39 24.38 -2.60 -11.69
C ILE A 39 24.28 -1.10 -11.46
N LEU A 40 23.09 -0.56 -11.19
CA LEU A 40 22.91 0.88 -11.03
C LEU A 40 23.34 1.44 -9.67
N ASN A 41 24.04 0.67 -8.84
CA ASN A 41 24.49 1.12 -7.53
C ASN A 41 25.88 1.76 -7.64
N PRO A 42 26.04 3.06 -7.28
CA PRO A 42 27.33 3.73 -7.38
C PRO A 42 28.41 3.05 -6.52
N PHE A 43 28.05 2.52 -5.34
CA PHE A 43 29.00 1.83 -4.47
C PHE A 43 29.61 0.61 -5.16
N LEU A 44 28.77 -0.25 -5.77
CA LEU A 44 29.23 -1.44 -6.48
C LEU A 44 30.01 -1.08 -7.76
N ALA A 45 29.62 -0.02 -8.46
CA ALA A 45 30.35 0.46 -9.62
C ALA A 45 31.79 0.87 -9.25
N TRP A 46 31.99 1.51 -8.10
CA TRP A 46 33.33 1.86 -7.61
C TRP A 46 34.13 0.65 -7.12
N ILE A 47 33.49 -0.41 -6.60
CA ILE A 47 34.20 -1.66 -6.25
C ILE A 47 34.92 -2.24 -7.47
N ILE A 48 34.30 -2.22 -8.65
CA ILE A 48 34.93 -2.73 -9.89
C ILE A 48 36.22 -1.95 -10.19
N VAL A 49 36.18 -0.61 -10.06
CA VAL A 49 37.36 0.25 -10.26
C VAL A 49 38.45 -0.07 -9.23
N LEU A 50 38.09 -0.27 -7.96
CA LEU A 50 39.03 -0.65 -6.90
C LEU A 50 39.66 -2.01 -7.16
N CYS A 51 38.90 -2.99 -7.65
CA CYS A 51 39.41 -4.31 -8.03
C CYS A 51 40.42 -4.22 -9.18
N LEU A 52 40.12 -3.45 -10.23
CA LEU A 52 41.07 -3.23 -11.33
C LEU A 52 42.33 -2.50 -10.85
N ARG A 53 42.19 -1.59 -9.88
CA ARG A 53 43.34 -0.90 -9.28
C ARG A 53 44.21 -1.86 -8.49
N ALA A 54 43.60 -2.76 -7.72
CA ALA A 54 44.29 -3.79 -6.94
C ALA A 54 45.07 -4.77 -7.84
N GLN A 55 44.57 -5.03 -9.05
CA GLN A 55 45.26 -5.81 -10.08
C GLN A 55 46.37 -5.02 -10.80
N VAL A 56 46.64 -3.77 -10.40
CA VAL A 56 47.66 -2.90 -11.01
C VAL A 56 47.37 -2.66 -12.51
N THR A 57 46.09 -2.62 -12.89
CA THR A 57 45.68 -2.36 -14.28
C THR A 57 46.14 -0.95 -14.70
N PRO A 58 46.83 -0.79 -15.84
CA PRO A 58 47.26 0.52 -16.32
C PRO A 58 46.05 1.45 -16.57
N PRO A 59 46.16 2.76 -16.26
CA PRO A 59 45.07 3.71 -16.52
C PRO A 59 44.68 3.85 -18.00
N THR A 60 45.58 3.48 -18.91
CA THR A 60 45.36 3.48 -20.37
C THR A 60 44.60 2.24 -20.85
N HIS A 61 44.43 1.22 -20.01
CA HIS A 61 43.77 -0.02 -20.38
C HIS A 61 42.26 0.23 -20.61
N PRO A 62 41.65 -0.27 -21.70
CA PRO A 62 40.24 -0.02 -22.01
C PRO A 62 39.27 -0.39 -20.87
N ALA A 63 39.54 -1.48 -20.15
CA ALA A 63 38.71 -1.91 -19.01
C ALA A 63 38.74 -0.91 -17.84
N TRP A 64 39.89 -0.24 -17.60
CA TRP A 64 40.01 0.79 -16.58
C TRP A 64 39.18 2.01 -16.96
N ILE A 65 39.39 2.53 -18.18
CA ILE A 65 38.68 3.70 -18.71
C ILE A 65 37.17 3.46 -18.70
N GLY A 66 36.72 2.30 -19.17
CA GLY A 66 35.30 1.92 -19.20
C GLY A 66 34.68 1.85 -17.80
N SER A 67 35.36 1.19 -16.85
CA SER A 67 34.85 1.04 -15.48
C SER A 67 34.79 2.38 -14.73
N VAL A 68 35.80 3.23 -14.88
CA VAL A 68 35.82 4.58 -14.29
C VAL A 68 34.72 5.45 -14.89
N SER A 69 34.59 5.46 -16.23
CA SER A 69 33.56 6.24 -16.92
C SER A 69 32.15 5.81 -16.49
N TYR A 70 31.93 4.50 -16.37
CA TYR A 70 30.70 3.92 -15.87
C TYR A 70 30.42 4.32 -14.40
N ALA A 71 31.41 4.18 -13.51
CA ALA A 71 31.25 4.53 -12.10
C ALA A 71 30.96 6.03 -11.91
N ILE A 72 31.63 6.90 -12.66
CA ILE A 72 31.36 8.34 -12.69
C ILE A 72 29.92 8.58 -13.17
N PHE A 73 29.52 7.97 -14.29
CA PHE A 73 28.18 8.15 -14.85
C PHE A 73 27.07 7.73 -13.87
N ILE A 74 27.18 6.54 -13.28
CA ILE A 74 26.22 6.06 -12.27
C ILE A 74 26.21 6.96 -11.03
N THR A 75 27.38 7.45 -10.59
CA THR A 75 27.47 8.40 -9.46
C THR A 75 26.79 9.72 -9.79
N LEU A 76 26.98 10.25 -11.01
CA LEU A 76 26.30 11.48 -11.46
C LEU A 76 24.78 11.29 -11.49
N LEU A 77 24.28 10.15 -11.99
CA LEU A 77 22.85 9.86 -11.97
C LEU A 77 22.29 9.76 -10.55
N PHE A 78 23.03 9.12 -9.64
CA PHE A 78 22.64 9.02 -8.22
C PHE A 78 22.60 10.40 -7.54
N VAL A 79 23.63 11.23 -7.75
CA VAL A 79 23.69 12.59 -7.22
C VAL A 79 22.57 13.45 -7.81
N ALA A 80 22.36 13.39 -9.13
CA ALA A 80 21.27 14.10 -9.80
C ALA A 80 19.90 13.67 -9.24
N GLY A 81 19.67 12.38 -9.02
CA GLY A 81 18.45 11.87 -8.40
C GLY A 81 18.25 12.39 -6.97
N THR A 82 19.32 12.43 -6.18
CA THR A 82 19.29 12.96 -4.81
C THR A 82 18.99 14.46 -4.80
N ILE A 83 19.62 15.24 -5.67
CA ILE A 83 19.37 16.67 -5.84
C ILE A 83 17.92 16.91 -6.29
N ASN A 84 17.45 16.17 -7.30
CA ASN A 84 16.08 16.25 -7.78
C ASN A 84 15.07 15.99 -6.66
N HIS A 85 15.29 14.95 -5.84
CA HIS A 85 14.42 14.66 -4.71
C HIS A 85 14.41 15.79 -3.67
N ARG A 86 15.57 16.34 -3.32
CA ARG A 86 15.69 17.45 -2.37
C ARG A 86 15.03 18.74 -2.88
N VAL A 87 15.17 19.03 -4.17
CA VAL A 87 14.51 20.18 -4.80
C VAL A 87 12.99 19.99 -4.85
N ALA A 88 12.53 18.75 -5.10
CA ALA A 88 11.11 18.45 -5.22
C ALA A 88 10.37 18.40 -3.87
N HIS A 89 10.99 17.83 -2.82
CA HIS A 89 10.31 17.50 -1.55
C HIS A 89 10.97 18.11 -0.30
N GLY A 90 12.03 18.91 -0.48
CA GLY A 90 12.75 19.58 0.60
C GLY A 90 13.65 18.65 1.41
N LEU A 91 14.13 19.16 2.56
CA LEU A 91 14.89 18.39 3.54
C LEU A 91 13.99 17.45 4.33
N PRO A 92 14.45 16.28 4.76
CA PRO A 92 13.67 15.40 5.61
C PRO A 92 13.36 16.07 6.95
N ARG A 93 12.18 15.80 7.53
CA ARG A 93 11.86 16.19 8.91
C ARG A 93 12.38 15.14 9.90
N THR A 94 12.56 15.50 11.16
CA THR A 94 12.85 14.51 12.21
C THR A 94 11.54 13.81 12.61
N VAL A 95 11.58 12.47 12.68
CA VAL A 95 10.44 11.65 13.13
C VAL A 95 10.94 10.77 14.26
N ASP A 96 10.34 10.91 15.42
CA ASP A 96 10.60 10.05 16.59
C ASP A 96 9.30 9.38 17.01
N PRO A 97 9.07 8.10 16.67
CA PRO A 97 7.78 7.43 16.85
C PRO A 97 7.16 7.59 18.23
N GLU A 98 7.95 7.57 19.31
CA GLU A 98 7.47 7.69 20.70
C GLU A 98 6.82 9.06 21.00
N HIS A 99 7.14 10.08 20.20
CA HIS A 99 6.62 11.44 20.34
C HIS A 99 5.61 11.82 19.24
N GLU A 100 5.21 10.87 18.40
CA GLU A 100 4.31 11.10 17.28
C GLU A 100 2.91 10.56 17.58
N VAL A 101 1.90 11.33 17.19
CA VAL A 101 0.51 10.89 17.23
C VAL A 101 0.11 10.49 15.81
N VAL A 102 -0.10 9.19 15.60
CA VAL A 102 -0.38 8.59 14.29
C VAL A 102 -1.87 8.35 14.14
N LEU A 103 -2.52 9.08 13.24
CA LEU A 103 -3.92 8.87 12.89
C LEU A 103 -4.04 8.05 11.61
N ILE A 104 -4.80 6.96 11.65
CA ILE A 104 -4.95 6.01 10.53
C ILE A 104 -6.43 5.80 10.26
N THR A 105 -6.86 6.04 9.03
CA THR A 105 -8.23 5.68 8.57
C THR A 105 -8.24 4.27 7.99
N GLY A 106 -9.31 3.51 8.23
CA GLY A 106 -9.41 2.11 7.78
C GLY A 106 -8.49 1.16 8.56
N GLY A 107 -8.21 1.46 9.84
CA GLY A 107 -7.24 0.73 10.65
C GLY A 107 -7.76 -0.58 11.27
N ALA A 108 -9.02 -0.97 11.06
CA ALA A 108 -9.55 -2.22 11.62
C ALA A 108 -9.26 -3.46 10.77
N SER A 109 -8.71 -3.30 9.56
CA SER A 109 -8.38 -4.43 8.68
C SER A 109 -7.29 -4.10 7.65
N GLY A 110 -6.78 -5.14 6.98
CA GLY A 110 -5.93 -5.00 5.80
C GLY A 110 -4.65 -4.21 6.07
N LEU A 111 -4.32 -3.26 5.19
CA LEU A 111 -3.11 -2.46 5.27
C LEU A 111 -3.12 -1.48 6.46
N GLY A 112 -4.26 -0.85 6.74
CA GLY A 112 -4.38 0.11 7.84
C GLY A 112 -4.10 -0.53 9.20
N LEU A 113 -4.63 -1.74 9.43
CA LEU A 113 -4.36 -2.53 10.64
C LEU A 113 -2.87 -2.83 10.81
N LEU A 114 -2.19 -3.26 9.74
CA LEU A 114 -0.76 -3.58 9.81
C LEU A 114 0.08 -2.34 10.10
N ILE A 115 -0.27 -1.18 9.53
CA ILE A 115 0.40 0.08 9.84
C ILE A 115 0.17 0.49 11.30
N ALA A 116 -1.06 0.33 11.81
CA ALA A 116 -1.40 0.60 13.21
C ALA A 116 -0.63 -0.29 14.19
N GLN A 117 -0.55 -1.60 13.91
CA GLN A 117 0.27 -2.54 14.67
C GLN A 117 1.74 -2.15 14.67
N LEU A 118 2.31 -1.82 13.50
CA LEU A 118 3.72 -1.44 13.40
C LEU A 118 4.05 -0.17 14.20
N TYR A 119 3.20 0.85 14.18
CA TYR A 119 3.40 2.06 14.99
C TYR A 119 3.15 1.83 16.48
N GLY A 120 2.13 1.04 16.85
CA GLY A 120 1.89 0.67 18.24
C GLY A 120 3.09 -0.07 18.85
N MET A 121 3.67 -1.03 18.12
CA MET A 121 4.89 -1.74 18.53
C MET A 121 6.14 -0.85 18.63
N ARG A 122 6.09 0.37 18.08
CA ARG A 122 7.18 1.35 18.12
C ARG A 122 6.98 2.43 19.18
N GLY A 123 5.96 2.28 20.02
CA GLY A 123 5.69 3.21 21.12
C GLY A 123 4.95 4.47 20.71
N ALA A 124 4.45 4.58 19.47
CA ALA A 124 3.67 5.72 19.04
C ALA A 124 2.25 5.68 19.60
N SER A 125 1.67 6.84 19.87
CA SER A 125 0.24 7.00 20.17
C SER A 125 -0.57 6.90 18.88
N VAL A 126 -1.42 5.88 18.74
CA VAL A 126 -2.14 5.61 17.49
C VAL A 126 -3.65 5.84 17.64
N ALA A 127 -4.21 6.69 16.78
CA ALA A 127 -5.65 6.87 16.60
C ALA A 127 -6.14 6.10 15.37
N VAL A 128 -6.92 5.05 15.57
CA VAL A 128 -7.55 4.28 14.49
C VAL A 128 -8.98 4.77 14.26
N LEU A 129 -9.28 5.23 13.04
CA LEU A 129 -10.63 5.56 12.58
C LEU A 129 -11.15 4.46 11.67
N ASP A 130 -12.26 3.81 12.02
CA ASP A 130 -12.89 2.79 11.18
C ASP A 130 -14.41 2.75 11.39
N VAL A 131 -15.16 2.23 10.42
CA VAL A 131 -16.61 1.99 10.59
C VAL A 131 -16.88 0.77 11.45
N ARG A 132 -15.94 -0.20 11.48
CA ARG A 132 -15.98 -1.32 12.41
C ARG A 132 -15.61 -0.81 13.80
N GLU A 133 -16.48 -1.13 14.75
CA GLU A 133 -16.17 -0.96 16.16
C GLU A 133 -15.16 -2.03 16.61
N ILE A 134 -14.11 -1.60 17.30
CA ILE A 134 -13.17 -2.46 18.01
C ILE A 134 -13.35 -2.12 19.49
N GLY A 135 -13.86 -3.07 20.26
CA GLY A 135 -14.06 -2.86 21.70
C GLY A 135 -12.72 -2.74 22.45
N GLU A 136 -12.73 -2.10 23.61
CA GLU A 136 -11.53 -1.93 24.44
C GLU A 136 -10.85 -3.27 24.77
N ASN A 137 -11.64 -4.32 24.98
CA ASN A 137 -11.16 -5.68 25.27
C ASN A 137 -10.51 -6.37 24.04
N GLU A 138 -10.76 -5.89 22.82
CA GLU A 138 -10.15 -6.43 21.59
C GLU A 138 -8.83 -5.72 21.25
N ILE A 139 -8.51 -4.58 21.89
CA ILE A 139 -7.34 -3.76 21.49
C ILE A 139 -6.05 -4.55 21.63
N GLU A 140 -5.83 -5.21 22.76
CA GLU A 140 -4.60 -5.99 22.98
C GLU A 140 -4.50 -7.20 22.04
N GLU A 141 -5.62 -7.86 21.76
CA GLU A 141 -5.67 -8.99 20.82
C GLU A 141 -5.37 -8.53 19.38
N VAL A 142 -5.90 -7.37 18.99
CA VAL A 142 -5.81 -6.85 17.62
C VAL A 142 -4.50 -6.13 17.37
N PHE A 143 -3.98 -5.36 18.32
CA PHE A 143 -2.82 -4.47 18.12
C PHE A 143 -1.57 -4.90 18.88
N GLY A 144 -1.68 -5.81 19.84
CA GLY A 144 -0.59 -6.27 20.70
C GLY A 144 -0.70 -5.74 22.13
N GLU A 145 -0.04 -6.41 23.07
CA GLU A 145 -0.02 -6.01 24.48
C GLU A 145 0.79 -4.72 24.69
N GLY A 146 0.31 -3.83 25.57
CA GLY A 146 1.05 -2.65 26.02
C GLY A 146 1.17 -1.51 25.00
N VAL A 147 0.41 -1.54 23.91
CA VAL A 147 0.41 -0.49 22.88
C VAL A 147 -0.57 0.64 23.21
N ASP A 148 -0.20 1.90 22.94
CA ASP A 148 -1.11 3.05 23.07
C ASP A 148 -1.94 3.26 21.79
N VAL A 149 -2.90 2.35 21.56
CA VAL A 149 -3.80 2.41 20.39
C VAL A 149 -5.22 2.68 20.86
N LYS A 150 -5.84 3.72 20.29
CA LYS A 150 -7.26 4.05 20.52
C LYS A 150 -8.06 3.98 19.25
N CYS A 151 -9.18 3.26 19.32
CA CYS A 151 -10.08 3.09 18.20
C CYS A 151 -11.30 4.00 18.33
N TYR A 152 -11.67 4.65 17.23
CA TYR A 152 -12.85 5.51 17.15
C TYR A 152 -13.73 5.02 16.00
N GLN A 153 -14.96 4.64 16.32
CA GLN A 153 -15.95 4.28 15.32
C GLN A 153 -16.39 5.53 14.55
N VAL A 154 -15.99 5.64 13.29
CA VAL A 154 -16.19 6.83 12.44
C VAL A 154 -16.38 6.41 10.98
N ASP A 155 -17.50 6.82 10.36
CA ASP A 155 -17.57 6.91 8.89
C ASP A 155 -16.80 8.15 8.44
N VAL A 156 -15.60 7.94 7.89
CA VAL A 156 -14.75 9.03 7.40
C VAL A 156 -15.36 9.79 6.21
N GLY A 157 -16.38 9.24 5.56
CA GLY A 157 -17.20 9.95 4.58
C GLY A 157 -18.11 11.02 5.19
N ASP A 158 -18.37 10.95 6.50
CA ASP A 158 -19.16 11.92 7.26
C ASP A 158 -18.24 12.91 7.99
N ARG A 159 -18.23 14.15 7.51
CA ARG A 159 -17.41 15.23 8.08
C ARG A 159 -17.76 15.50 9.55
N SER A 160 -19.03 15.38 9.95
CA SER A 160 -19.45 15.70 11.32
C SER A 160 -18.88 14.70 12.34
N GLN A 161 -18.77 13.42 11.94
CA GLN A 161 -18.14 12.38 12.74
C GLN A 161 -16.63 12.59 12.83
N LEU A 162 -15.96 12.99 11.75
CA LEU A 162 -14.54 13.35 11.76
C LEU A 162 -14.22 14.50 12.73
N GLU A 163 -15.02 15.58 12.70
CA GLU A 163 -14.85 16.72 13.61
C GLU A 163 -15.08 16.32 15.08
N SER A 164 -16.04 15.44 15.32
CA SER A 164 -16.31 14.90 16.67
C SER A 164 -15.17 14.01 17.16
N ALA A 165 -14.62 13.16 16.28
CA ALA A 165 -13.48 12.30 16.57
C ALA A 165 -12.21 13.12 16.82
N LYS A 166 -11.95 14.17 16.03
CA LYS A 166 -10.84 15.10 16.23
C LYS A 166 -10.81 15.65 17.66
N LYS A 167 -11.97 16.08 18.19
CA LYS A 167 -12.04 16.59 19.58
C LYS A 167 -11.64 15.54 20.61
N LYS A 168 -12.05 14.28 20.41
CA LYS A 168 -11.69 13.17 21.31
C LYS A 168 -10.19 12.86 21.21
N ILE A 169 -9.68 12.71 19.99
CA ILE A 169 -8.25 12.45 19.71
C ILE A 169 -7.36 13.51 20.34
N LEU A 170 -7.70 14.80 20.14
CA LEU A 170 -6.94 15.91 20.72
C LEU A 170 -6.88 15.87 22.25
N LYS A 171 -7.98 15.46 22.90
CA LYS A 171 -8.04 15.35 24.35
C LYS A 171 -7.25 14.13 24.87
N GLU A 172 -7.25 13.06 24.11
CA GLU A 172 -6.82 11.74 24.57
C GLU A 172 -5.40 11.36 24.18
N LEU A 173 -4.94 11.81 23.03
CA LEU A 173 -3.62 11.49 22.45
C LEU A 173 -2.84 12.77 22.08
N GLY A 174 -3.54 13.89 21.87
CA GLY A 174 -2.94 15.14 21.40
C GLY A 174 -3.15 15.37 19.90
N ALA A 175 -2.42 16.34 19.34
CA ALA A 175 -2.53 16.70 17.93
C ALA A 175 -1.86 15.64 17.06
N PRO A 176 -2.59 15.01 16.11
CA PRO A 176 -1.98 14.11 15.15
C PRO A 176 -0.89 14.81 14.36
N THR A 177 0.28 14.21 14.30
CA THR A 177 1.44 14.67 13.52
C THR A 177 1.65 13.81 12.28
N ILE A 178 1.18 12.56 12.28
CA ILE A 178 1.17 11.68 11.11
C ILE A 178 -0.28 11.31 10.80
N VAL A 179 -0.76 11.63 9.60
CA VAL A 179 -2.14 11.32 9.17
C VAL A 179 -2.10 10.42 7.95
N ILE A 180 -2.59 9.20 8.09
CA ILE A 180 -2.57 8.15 7.07
C ILE A 180 -3.99 7.88 6.57
N ASN A 181 -4.29 8.37 5.38
CA ASN A 181 -5.53 8.08 4.68
C ASN A 181 -5.47 6.71 3.98
N CYS A 182 -5.98 5.67 4.63
CA CYS A 182 -5.98 4.29 4.12
C CYS A 182 -7.39 3.69 3.94
N ALA A 183 -8.45 4.35 4.43
CA ALA A 183 -9.82 3.88 4.26
C ALA A 183 -10.21 3.74 2.78
N ALA A 184 -10.93 2.66 2.46
CA ALA A 184 -11.48 2.43 1.13
C ALA A 184 -12.82 1.68 1.20
N ALA A 185 -13.74 2.06 0.33
CA ALA A 185 -14.96 1.30 0.05
C ALA A 185 -14.64 -0.04 -0.60
N ARG A 186 -15.57 -0.97 -0.43
CA ARG A 186 -15.56 -2.26 -1.10
C ARG A 186 -15.57 -2.08 -2.62
N ILE A 187 -14.77 -2.88 -3.32
CA ILE A 187 -14.75 -2.93 -4.78
C ILE A 187 -15.92 -3.78 -5.30
N HIS A 188 -16.71 -3.23 -6.23
CA HIS A 188 -17.85 -3.91 -6.84
C HIS A 188 -17.44 -4.84 -7.99
N GLY A 189 -16.54 -4.37 -8.87
CA GLY A 189 -16.10 -5.12 -10.05
C GLY A 189 -17.09 -5.14 -11.23
N GLN A 190 -18.14 -4.32 -11.17
CA GLN A 190 -19.23 -4.32 -12.16
C GLN A 190 -18.86 -3.51 -13.40
N SER A 191 -19.41 -3.90 -14.55
CA SER A 191 -19.29 -3.10 -15.77
C SER A 191 -19.97 -1.73 -15.60
N LEU A 192 -19.64 -0.77 -16.47
CA LEU A 192 -20.23 0.57 -16.42
C LEU A 192 -21.76 0.55 -16.55
N LEU A 193 -22.32 -0.43 -17.28
CA LEU A 193 -23.76 -0.56 -17.49
C LEU A 193 -24.49 -1.15 -16.27
N GLU A 194 -23.79 -1.93 -15.45
CA GLU A 194 -24.38 -2.64 -14.31
C GLU A 194 -24.14 -1.91 -12.98
N LEU A 195 -23.11 -1.07 -12.92
CA LEU A 195 -22.77 -0.33 -11.72
C LEU A 195 -23.83 0.72 -11.40
N SER A 196 -24.52 0.55 -10.27
CA SER A 196 -25.51 1.52 -9.82
C SER A 196 -24.88 2.88 -9.45
N ALA A 197 -25.61 3.97 -9.67
CA ALA A 197 -25.18 5.31 -9.27
C ALA A 197 -24.85 5.42 -7.77
N ASN A 198 -25.67 4.81 -6.91
CA ASN A 198 -25.44 4.81 -5.46
C ASN A 198 -24.15 4.07 -5.07
N ALA A 199 -23.83 2.96 -5.72
CA ALA A 199 -22.57 2.25 -5.50
C ALA A 199 -21.37 3.12 -5.92
N PHE A 200 -21.45 3.78 -7.07
CA PHE A 200 -20.44 4.72 -7.54
C PHE A 200 -20.25 5.88 -6.55
N GLU A 201 -21.33 6.56 -6.16
CA GLU A 201 -21.31 7.67 -5.21
C GLU A 201 -20.71 7.26 -3.86
N LYS A 202 -21.06 6.07 -3.36
CA LYS A 202 -20.49 5.53 -2.10
C LYS A 202 -18.98 5.32 -2.21
N THR A 203 -18.50 4.79 -3.33
CA THR A 203 -17.06 4.62 -3.58
C THR A 203 -16.35 5.98 -3.63
N ILE A 204 -16.89 6.97 -4.35
CA ILE A 204 -16.33 8.33 -4.40
C ILE A 204 -16.33 8.98 -3.01
N ARG A 205 -17.44 8.89 -2.27
CA ARG A 205 -17.57 9.46 -0.93
C ARG A 205 -16.51 8.90 0.03
N THR A 206 -16.33 7.58 0.04
CA THR A 206 -15.43 6.90 0.98
C THR A 206 -13.97 7.03 0.59
N ASN A 207 -13.64 6.96 -0.71
CA ASN A 207 -12.24 6.92 -1.15
C ASN A 207 -11.65 8.31 -1.41
N LEU A 208 -12.47 9.26 -1.87
CA LEU A 208 -12.02 10.57 -2.32
C LEU A 208 -12.52 11.68 -1.39
N THR A 209 -13.83 11.83 -1.23
CA THR A 209 -14.40 12.91 -0.41
C THR A 209 -13.95 12.81 1.05
N ALA A 210 -13.89 11.59 1.59
CA ALA A 210 -13.37 11.34 2.94
C ALA A 210 -11.92 11.82 3.12
N ALA A 211 -11.04 11.61 2.13
CA ALA A 211 -9.65 12.06 2.19
C ALA A 211 -9.57 13.59 2.22
N PHE A 212 -10.39 14.27 1.41
CA PHE A 212 -10.49 15.72 1.43
C PHE A 212 -10.96 16.24 2.79
N HIS A 213 -12.02 15.65 3.37
CA HIS A 213 -12.49 16.02 4.70
C HIS A 213 -11.42 15.76 5.76
N LEU A 214 -10.77 14.60 5.73
CA LEU A 214 -9.71 14.24 6.67
C LEU A 214 -8.61 15.30 6.70
N TYR A 215 -8.08 15.67 5.54
CA TYR A 215 -7.02 16.67 5.46
C TYR A 215 -7.50 18.05 5.91
N GLN A 216 -8.69 18.50 5.51
CA GLN A 216 -9.23 19.78 6.01
C GLN A 216 -9.40 19.83 7.53
N VAL A 217 -9.79 18.70 8.14
CA VAL A 217 -10.05 18.61 9.58
C VAL A 217 -8.75 18.61 10.38
N PHE A 218 -7.74 17.85 9.96
CA PHE A 218 -6.51 17.63 10.75
C PHE A 218 -5.33 18.54 10.36
N LEU A 219 -5.25 19.01 9.12
CA LEU A 219 -4.14 19.86 8.65
C LEU A 219 -3.91 21.12 9.49
N PRO A 220 -4.93 21.88 9.95
CA PRO A 220 -4.69 23.06 10.77
C PRO A 220 -3.96 22.76 12.08
N GLY A 221 -4.19 21.59 12.68
CA GLY A 221 -3.49 21.17 13.90
C GLY A 221 -2.03 20.81 13.63
N ILE A 222 -1.76 20.15 12.51
CA ILE A 222 -0.39 19.81 12.09
C ILE A 222 0.40 21.09 11.79
N LEU A 223 -0.20 22.05 11.07
CA LEU A 223 0.45 23.33 10.74
C LEU A 223 0.77 24.18 11.97
N ALA A 224 0.01 24.02 13.06
CA ALA A 224 0.25 24.72 14.32
C ALA A 224 1.33 24.03 15.18
N THR A 225 1.79 22.83 14.82
CA THR A 225 2.77 22.07 15.58
C THR A 225 4.19 22.44 15.13
N GLU A 226 5.09 22.73 16.08
CA GLU A 226 6.47 23.14 15.77
C GLU A 226 7.27 22.07 15.02
N ASN A 227 7.04 20.79 15.33
CA ASN A 227 7.71 19.65 14.71
C ASN A 227 7.17 19.29 13.31
N GLY A 228 6.12 20.00 12.86
CA GLY A 228 5.41 19.73 11.62
C GLY A 228 4.71 18.36 11.62
N GLY A 229 4.69 17.70 10.46
CA GLY A 229 4.01 16.42 10.33
C GLY A 229 4.02 15.81 8.94
N THR A 230 3.48 14.61 8.82
CA THR A 230 3.47 13.81 7.59
C THR A 230 2.06 13.41 7.20
N LEU A 231 1.62 13.82 6.00
CA LEU A 231 0.35 13.44 5.40
C LEU A 231 0.57 12.30 4.39
N VAL A 232 -0.03 11.14 4.63
CA VAL A 232 0.13 9.95 3.80
C VAL A 232 -1.18 9.62 3.10
N THR A 233 -1.16 9.60 1.76
CA THR A 233 -2.31 9.18 0.96
C THR A 233 -2.06 7.81 0.35
N ILE A 234 -2.90 6.81 0.69
CA ILE A 234 -2.85 5.50 0.05
C ILE A 234 -3.72 5.47 -1.22
N SER A 235 -3.05 5.55 -2.37
CA SER A 235 -3.63 5.45 -3.71
C SER A 235 -3.26 4.14 -4.40
N SER A 236 -3.51 4.03 -5.71
CA SER A 236 -3.23 2.82 -6.50
C SER A 236 -2.91 3.14 -7.95
N VAL A 237 -2.08 2.29 -8.57
CA VAL A 237 -1.76 2.34 -10.02
C VAL A 237 -2.99 2.12 -10.90
N VAL A 238 -4.07 1.55 -10.34
CA VAL A 238 -5.36 1.40 -11.03
C VAL A 238 -5.97 2.75 -11.42
N GLY A 239 -5.66 3.83 -10.70
CA GLY A 239 -6.07 5.19 -11.10
C GLY A 239 -5.39 5.68 -12.39
N GLN A 240 -4.25 5.10 -12.78
CA GLN A 240 -3.57 5.43 -14.05
C GLN A 240 -3.95 4.45 -15.17
N LEU A 241 -4.11 3.17 -14.84
CA LEU A 241 -4.35 2.11 -15.81
C LEU A 241 -5.84 1.95 -16.18
N SER A 242 -6.76 2.28 -15.27
CA SER A 242 -8.21 2.20 -15.50
C SER A 242 -8.69 0.88 -16.14
N PRO A 243 -8.49 -0.28 -15.48
CA PRO A 243 -9.07 -1.57 -15.87
C PRO A 243 -10.59 -1.52 -16.08
N ALA A 244 -11.08 -2.32 -17.03
CA ALA A 244 -12.50 -2.59 -17.17
C ALA A 244 -13.11 -3.17 -15.86
N GLY A 245 -14.34 -2.74 -15.52
CA GLY A 245 -15.06 -3.18 -14.32
C GLY A 245 -14.72 -2.42 -13.03
N LEU A 246 -13.86 -1.41 -13.08
CA LEU A 246 -13.40 -0.65 -11.92
C LEU A 246 -13.55 0.87 -12.13
N SER A 247 -14.62 1.33 -12.79
CA SER A 247 -14.83 2.75 -13.09
C SER A 247 -14.90 3.62 -11.83
N ASP A 248 -15.64 3.18 -10.81
CA ASP A 248 -15.74 3.86 -9.50
C ASP A 248 -14.39 3.92 -8.77
N TYR A 249 -13.74 2.77 -8.63
CA TYR A 249 -12.49 2.65 -7.91
C TYR A 249 -11.35 3.42 -8.62
N SER A 250 -11.22 3.27 -9.94
CA SER A 250 -10.21 3.96 -10.74
C SER A 250 -10.40 5.48 -10.70
N ALA A 251 -11.64 5.95 -10.87
CA ALA A 251 -11.96 7.38 -10.75
C ALA A 251 -11.60 7.90 -9.34
N SER A 252 -11.95 7.16 -8.29
CA SER A 252 -11.64 7.55 -6.92
C SER A 252 -10.13 7.64 -6.65
N LYS A 253 -9.33 6.68 -7.14
CA LYS A 253 -7.87 6.65 -6.92
C LYS A 253 -7.13 7.67 -7.80
N ALA A 254 -7.60 7.90 -9.02
CA ALA A 254 -7.09 8.99 -9.87
C ALA A 254 -7.35 10.36 -9.23
N GLY A 255 -8.59 10.62 -8.78
CA GLY A 255 -8.95 11.83 -8.06
C GLY A 255 -8.17 12.00 -6.76
N LEU A 256 -7.93 10.90 -6.03
CA LEU A 256 -7.16 10.93 -4.79
C LEU A 256 -5.68 11.26 -5.01
N SER A 257 -5.06 10.70 -6.05
CA SER A 257 -3.70 11.08 -6.46
C SER A 257 -3.62 12.53 -6.92
N ALA A 258 -4.64 13.05 -7.62
CA ALA A 258 -4.72 14.45 -8.01
C ALA A 258 -4.85 15.38 -6.79
N LEU A 259 -5.77 15.06 -5.88
CA LEU A 259 -5.95 15.78 -4.61
C LEU A 259 -4.65 15.85 -3.82
N HIS A 260 -3.93 14.73 -3.69
CA HIS A 260 -2.65 14.71 -2.98
C HIS A 260 -1.61 15.62 -3.64
N ARG A 261 -1.49 15.59 -4.97
CA ARG A 261 -0.50 16.43 -5.69
C ARG A 261 -0.82 17.92 -5.57
N THR A 262 -2.10 18.29 -5.59
CA THR A 262 -2.52 19.68 -5.33
C THR A 262 -2.17 20.10 -3.91
N MET A 263 -2.51 19.27 -2.91
CA MET A 263 -2.19 19.52 -1.51
C MET A 263 -0.67 19.61 -1.28
N GLU A 264 0.12 18.72 -1.88
CA GLU A 264 1.58 18.79 -1.85
C GLU A 264 2.08 20.13 -2.40
N ALA A 265 1.56 20.58 -3.54
CA ALA A 265 1.95 21.86 -4.14
C ALA A 265 1.59 23.07 -3.26
N GLU A 266 0.42 23.05 -2.62
CA GLU A 266 -0.01 24.08 -1.66
C GLU A 266 0.89 24.11 -0.41
N LEU A 267 1.39 22.95 0.02
CA LEU A 267 2.19 22.81 1.23
C LEU A 267 3.70 22.97 1.04
N ARG A 268 4.20 23.16 -0.19
CA ARG A 268 5.65 23.27 -0.49
C ARG A 268 6.37 24.37 0.30
N GLY A 269 5.65 25.41 0.72
CA GLY A 269 6.22 26.50 1.53
C GLY A 269 6.46 26.13 2.99
N HIS A 270 5.95 24.99 3.46
CA HIS A 270 6.08 24.55 4.85
C HIS A 270 7.18 23.49 4.99
N GLU A 271 8.35 23.90 5.48
CA GLU A 271 9.54 23.03 5.55
C GLU A 271 9.32 21.75 6.36
N HIS A 272 8.59 21.85 7.47
CA HIS A 272 8.34 20.74 8.40
C HIS A 272 7.13 19.87 8.03
N ILE A 273 6.40 20.20 6.95
CA ILE A 273 5.26 19.41 6.49
C ILE A 273 5.69 18.53 5.32
N LYS A 274 5.44 17.22 5.45
CA LYS A 274 5.77 16.23 4.44
C LYS A 274 4.51 15.57 3.92
N THR A 275 4.51 15.28 2.63
CA THR A 275 3.42 14.57 1.98
C THR A 275 4.00 13.32 1.33
N LEU A 276 3.40 12.16 1.61
CA LEU A 276 3.77 10.89 1.00
C LEU A 276 2.59 10.31 0.23
N LEU A 277 2.70 10.25 -1.09
CA LEU A 277 1.75 9.54 -1.93
C LEU A 277 2.20 8.10 -2.09
N VAL A 278 1.36 7.15 -1.73
CA VAL A 278 1.65 5.72 -1.92
C VAL A 278 0.80 5.21 -3.07
N GLU A 279 1.42 4.81 -4.18
CA GLU A 279 0.73 4.20 -5.33
C GLU A 279 1.08 2.70 -5.39
N THR A 280 0.14 1.86 -4.95
CA THR A 280 0.36 0.40 -4.92
C THR A 280 -0.30 -0.33 -6.10
N GLY A 281 0.33 -1.43 -6.50
CA GLY A 281 -0.28 -2.51 -7.27
C GLY A 281 -1.27 -3.32 -6.43
N GLN A 282 -1.68 -4.48 -6.95
CA GLN A 282 -2.60 -5.36 -6.25
C GLN A 282 -1.94 -5.95 -4.99
N MET A 283 -2.69 -5.97 -3.89
CA MET A 283 -2.25 -6.49 -2.59
C MET A 283 -3.10 -7.69 -2.17
N SER A 284 -2.50 -8.64 -1.45
CA SER A 284 -3.21 -9.76 -0.82
C SER A 284 -4.01 -9.31 0.41
N THR A 285 -5.06 -8.50 0.19
CA THR A 285 -5.93 -8.00 1.26
C THR A 285 -7.37 -8.49 1.07
N PRO A 286 -8.22 -8.46 2.12
CA PRO A 286 -9.65 -8.79 1.98
C PRO A 286 -10.38 -8.00 0.88
N LEU A 287 -9.89 -6.80 0.54
CA LEU A 287 -10.46 -5.96 -0.51
C LEU A 287 -10.28 -6.56 -1.93
N PHE A 288 -9.17 -7.26 -2.17
CA PHE A 288 -8.74 -7.75 -3.49
C PHE A 288 -8.64 -9.28 -3.60
N ASN A 289 -8.93 -10.03 -2.54
CA ASN A 289 -8.74 -11.48 -2.49
C ASN A 289 -9.46 -12.28 -3.59
N TRP A 290 -10.47 -11.70 -4.21
CA TRP A 290 -11.30 -12.30 -5.26
C TRP A 290 -10.86 -11.91 -6.69
N ILE A 291 -9.98 -10.92 -6.86
CA ILE A 291 -9.46 -10.52 -8.18
C ILE A 291 -8.24 -11.38 -8.51
N ARG A 292 -8.27 -12.09 -9.64
CA ARG A 292 -7.13 -12.88 -10.09
C ARG A 292 -6.20 -12.02 -10.93
N THR A 293 -4.93 -11.93 -10.53
CA THR A 293 -3.90 -11.35 -11.40
C THR A 293 -3.71 -12.27 -12.61
N PRO A 294 -3.88 -11.78 -13.84
CA PRO A 294 -3.76 -12.61 -15.04
C PRO A 294 -2.33 -13.10 -15.26
N ASN A 295 -1.33 -12.30 -14.85
CA ASN A 295 0.08 -12.62 -15.03
C ASN A 295 0.94 -12.15 -13.85
N HIS A 296 1.43 -13.11 -13.06
CA HIS A 296 2.27 -12.86 -11.89
C HIS A 296 3.61 -12.18 -12.22
N PHE A 297 4.12 -12.33 -13.45
CA PHE A 297 5.39 -11.73 -13.86
C PHE A 297 5.29 -10.19 -13.98
N PHE A 298 4.22 -9.69 -14.63
CA PHE A 298 4.02 -8.25 -14.86
C PHE A 298 3.30 -7.56 -13.70
N ALA A 299 2.41 -8.26 -13.01
CA ALA A 299 1.64 -7.73 -11.89
C ALA A 299 1.75 -8.68 -10.68
N PRO A 300 2.89 -8.68 -9.97
CA PRO A 300 3.04 -9.48 -8.78
C PRO A 300 2.12 -8.97 -7.67
N VAL A 301 1.52 -9.89 -6.92
CA VAL A 301 0.71 -9.56 -5.75
C VAL A 301 1.64 -9.21 -4.60
N LEU A 302 1.44 -8.03 -4.02
CA LEU A 302 2.22 -7.59 -2.87
C LEU A 302 1.69 -8.19 -1.57
N GLU A 303 2.60 -8.60 -0.70
CA GLU A 303 2.27 -8.95 0.68
C GLU A 303 2.02 -7.66 1.48
N PRO A 304 0.86 -7.50 2.15
CA PRO A 304 0.51 -6.27 2.84
C PRO A 304 1.50 -5.85 3.93
N VAL A 305 2.14 -6.81 4.58
CA VAL A 305 3.16 -6.57 5.62
C VAL A 305 4.40 -5.88 5.04
N GLU A 306 4.81 -6.27 3.83
CA GLU A 306 5.95 -5.63 3.15
C GLU A 306 5.60 -4.19 2.77
N VAL A 307 4.40 -3.96 2.25
CA VAL A 307 3.92 -2.61 1.90
C VAL A 307 3.81 -1.73 3.15
N ALA A 308 3.25 -2.25 4.24
CA ALA A 308 3.16 -1.54 5.51
C ALA A 308 4.54 -1.13 6.02
N ARG A 309 5.53 -2.05 5.97
CA ARG A 309 6.90 -1.79 6.38
C ARG A 309 7.56 -0.69 5.54
N GLU A 310 7.40 -0.72 4.22
CA GLU A 310 7.95 0.29 3.32
C GLU A 310 7.30 1.66 3.52
N ILE A 311 5.98 1.71 3.78
CA ILE A 311 5.28 2.96 4.11
C ILE A 311 5.82 3.54 5.42
N VAL A 312 5.87 2.71 6.47
CA VAL A 312 6.36 3.12 7.78
C VAL A 312 7.82 3.59 7.69
N ALA A 313 8.70 2.85 7.00
CA ALA A 313 10.09 3.26 6.79
C ALA A 313 10.21 4.57 6.00
N ALA A 314 9.35 4.80 5.00
CA ALA A 314 9.34 6.06 4.26
C ALA A 314 8.91 7.23 5.15
N VAL A 315 7.87 7.05 5.96
CA VAL A 315 7.40 8.09 6.90
C VAL A 315 8.46 8.40 7.95
N ASP A 316 9.03 7.38 8.59
CA ASP A 316 10.12 7.50 9.58
C ASP A 316 11.36 8.22 9.04
N SER A 317 11.67 8.03 7.76
CA SER A 317 12.80 8.73 7.13
C SER A 317 12.59 10.25 7.07
N GLY A 318 11.38 10.72 7.36
CA GLY A 318 10.99 12.12 7.31
C GLY A 318 10.90 12.68 5.90
N GLN A 319 10.98 11.83 4.88
CA GLN A 319 10.96 12.25 3.48
C GLN A 319 9.52 12.35 2.95
N GLY A 320 9.22 13.46 2.28
CA GLY A 320 8.06 13.53 1.39
C GLY A 320 8.38 12.86 0.05
N GLY A 321 7.35 12.54 -0.73
CA GLY A 321 7.53 12.05 -2.09
C GLY A 321 6.44 11.08 -2.53
N VAL A 322 6.79 10.23 -3.51
CA VAL A 322 5.87 9.22 -4.05
C VAL A 322 6.48 7.83 -3.93
N LEU A 323 5.93 7.02 -3.03
CA LEU A 323 6.27 5.62 -2.87
C LEU A 323 5.45 4.77 -3.86
N ARG A 324 6.15 4.04 -4.73
CA ARG A 324 5.52 3.19 -5.76
C ARG A 324 5.96 1.74 -5.60
N LEU A 325 4.99 0.86 -5.39
CA LEU A 325 5.21 -0.57 -5.17
C LEU A 325 4.22 -1.38 -6.01
N PRO A 326 4.64 -2.46 -6.71
CA PRO A 326 6.02 -2.92 -6.91
C PRO A 326 6.79 -1.97 -7.86
N ALA A 327 8.05 -2.25 -8.18
CA ALA A 327 8.90 -1.44 -9.04
C ALA A 327 8.28 -1.12 -10.41
N PHE A 328 7.43 -1.98 -10.97
CA PHE A 328 6.71 -1.67 -12.21
C PHE A 328 5.82 -0.42 -12.08
N ALA A 329 5.29 -0.14 -10.88
CA ALA A 329 4.51 1.06 -10.62
C ALA A 329 5.33 2.34 -10.91
N LYS A 330 6.66 2.30 -10.80
CA LYS A 330 7.53 3.45 -11.14
C LYS A 330 7.49 3.81 -12.63
N VAL A 331 7.27 2.81 -13.50
CA VAL A 331 7.23 3.01 -14.95
C VAL A 331 5.81 3.09 -15.49
N VAL A 332 4.78 2.87 -14.66
CA VAL A 332 3.38 2.88 -15.11
C VAL A 332 2.96 4.23 -15.71
N ASN A 333 3.53 5.34 -15.26
CA ASN A 333 3.23 6.65 -15.86
C ASN A 333 3.73 6.78 -17.30
N TRP A 334 4.79 6.06 -17.67
CA TRP A 334 5.28 6.02 -19.04
C TRP A 334 4.35 5.25 -19.98
N TYR A 335 3.47 4.40 -19.44
CA TYR A 335 2.43 3.72 -20.22
C TYR A 335 1.62 4.70 -21.08
N ALA A 336 1.27 5.86 -20.52
CA ALA A 336 0.48 6.88 -21.19
C ALA A 336 1.23 7.59 -22.35
N VAL A 337 2.56 7.47 -22.41
CA VAL A 337 3.39 8.07 -23.46
C VAL A 337 3.44 7.21 -24.73
N PHE A 338 3.17 5.90 -24.62
CA PHE A 338 3.23 5.01 -25.78
C PHE A 338 2.09 5.25 -26.78
N PRO A 339 2.28 4.94 -28.08
CA PRO A 339 1.19 4.98 -29.06
C PRO A 339 0.01 4.09 -28.64
N GLY A 340 -1.22 4.51 -28.96
CA GLY A 340 -2.43 3.79 -28.56
C GLY A 340 -2.46 2.31 -28.96
N ALA A 341 -1.91 1.96 -30.13
CA ALA A 341 -1.80 0.56 -30.56
C ALA A 341 -0.93 -0.28 -29.59
N VAL A 342 0.20 0.26 -29.13
CA VAL A 342 1.08 -0.40 -28.16
C VAL A 342 0.37 -0.54 -26.81
N GLN A 343 -0.38 0.50 -26.40
CA GLN A 343 -1.17 0.47 -25.18
C GLN A 343 -2.23 -0.65 -25.21
N VAL A 344 -2.95 -0.82 -26.32
CA VAL A 344 -3.96 -1.89 -26.49
C VAL A 344 -3.33 -3.26 -26.43
N VAL A 345 -2.21 -3.48 -27.13
CA VAL A 345 -1.48 -4.76 -27.10
C VAL A 345 -0.99 -5.08 -25.69
N ALA A 346 -0.42 -4.09 -24.98
CA ALA A 346 0.02 -4.27 -23.60
C ALA A 346 -1.13 -4.65 -22.66
N ARG A 347 -2.31 -4.04 -22.80
CA ARG A 347 -3.51 -4.41 -22.02
C ARG A 347 -3.92 -5.84 -22.29
N TYR A 348 -4.00 -6.22 -23.57
CA TYR A 348 -4.34 -7.58 -23.97
C TYR A 348 -3.38 -8.61 -23.38
N LEU A 349 -2.06 -8.40 -23.51
CA LEU A 349 -1.03 -9.29 -22.98
C LEU A 349 -1.02 -9.35 -21.45
N SER A 350 -1.34 -8.24 -20.77
CA SER A 350 -1.42 -8.19 -19.32
C SER A 350 -2.67 -8.84 -18.74
N GLY A 351 -3.74 -8.98 -19.55
CA GLY A 351 -5.07 -9.46 -19.12
C GLY A 351 -5.81 -8.51 -18.17
N ILE A 352 -5.37 -7.25 -18.03
CA ILE A 352 -5.87 -6.31 -17.03
C ILE A 352 -7.40 -6.08 -17.12
N ASP A 353 -7.96 -6.14 -18.32
CA ASP A 353 -9.39 -5.92 -18.59
C ASP A 353 -10.28 -7.15 -18.32
N THR A 354 -9.71 -8.35 -18.22
CA THR A 354 -10.45 -9.58 -17.95
C THR A 354 -10.28 -10.07 -16.50
N ALA A 355 -9.33 -9.49 -15.76
CA ALA A 355 -9.01 -9.85 -14.37
C ALA A 355 -10.22 -9.74 -13.43
N VAL A 356 -11.04 -8.71 -13.62
CA VAL A 356 -12.16 -8.38 -12.73
C VAL A 356 -13.36 -9.28 -13.01
N SER A 357 -13.74 -9.43 -14.29
CA SER A 357 -14.85 -10.28 -14.70
C SER A 357 -14.60 -11.76 -14.42
N SER A 358 -13.36 -12.23 -14.61
CA SER A 358 -12.96 -13.61 -14.26
C SER A 358 -12.95 -13.86 -12.74
N GLY A 359 -12.67 -12.84 -11.93
CA GLY A 359 -12.79 -12.91 -10.48
C GLY A 359 -14.24 -13.08 -10.04
N LEU A 360 -15.16 -12.30 -10.62
CA LEU A 360 -16.60 -12.37 -10.29
C LEU A 360 -17.23 -13.72 -10.64
N SER A 361 -16.95 -14.28 -11.82
CA SER A 361 -17.51 -15.59 -12.22
C SER A 361 -17.06 -16.73 -11.31
N SER A 362 -15.86 -16.65 -10.74
CA SER A 362 -15.36 -17.61 -9.75
C SER A 362 -16.03 -17.49 -8.38
N ARG A 363 -16.68 -16.35 -8.09
CA ARG A 363 -17.42 -16.10 -6.84
C ARG A 363 -18.83 -16.69 -6.90
N GLU A 364 -19.42 -16.72 -8.09
CA GLU A 364 -20.76 -17.24 -8.34
C GLU A 364 -20.80 -18.77 -8.51
N THR A 365 -19.64 -19.42 -8.64
CA THR A 365 -19.51 -20.88 -8.74
C THR A 365 -18.92 -21.47 -7.44
N PRO A 366 -19.73 -22.01 -6.51
CA PRO A 366 -19.20 -22.78 -5.38
C PRO A 366 -18.57 -24.08 -5.92
N SER A 367 -17.40 -24.43 -5.42
CA SER A 367 -16.66 -25.65 -5.76
C SER A 367 -17.53 -26.91 -5.60
N SER A 368 -18.00 -27.47 -6.71
CA SER A 368 -18.74 -28.75 -6.78
C SER A 368 -17.81 -29.97 -6.83
N SER A 369 -16.75 -29.99 -6.03
CA SER A 369 -15.80 -31.11 -5.97
C SER A 369 -15.42 -31.47 -4.53
N GLY A 370 -16.33 -32.13 -3.83
CA GLY A 370 -16.03 -32.71 -2.52
C GLY A 370 -17.25 -33.24 -1.79
N GLY A 371 -17.80 -34.38 -2.22
CA GLY A 371 -18.90 -35.03 -1.50
C GLY A 371 -19.55 -36.17 -2.27
N ARG A 372 -18.87 -37.31 -2.32
CA ARG A 372 -19.43 -38.58 -2.77
C ARG A 372 -20.54 -38.99 -1.80
N VAL A 373 -21.80 -38.62 -2.07
CA VAL A 373 -22.95 -39.14 -1.32
C VAL A 373 -23.24 -40.55 -1.84
N LEU A 374 -22.77 -41.53 -1.06
CA LEU A 374 -23.24 -42.91 -1.11
C LEU A 374 -24.76 -42.91 -0.86
N ARG A 375 -25.57 -43.14 -1.90
CA ARG A 375 -26.98 -43.53 -1.72
C ARG A 375 -27.00 -44.98 -1.25
N SER A 376 -27.04 -45.16 0.07
CA SER A 376 -27.48 -46.40 0.71
C SER A 376 -28.98 -46.55 0.50
N SER A 377 -29.37 -47.75 0.07
CA SER A 377 -30.73 -48.27 0.02
C SER A 377 -31.44 -48.20 1.37
N LYS A 378 -32.77 -47.98 1.33
CA LYS A 378 -33.70 -48.54 2.31
C LYS A 378 -35.10 -48.74 1.71
N GLN A 379 -35.58 -49.97 1.89
CA GLN A 379 -36.92 -50.49 1.60
C GLN A 379 -38.04 -49.77 2.36
N ARG A 380 -39.25 -49.84 1.79
CA ARG A 380 -40.57 -50.11 2.42
C ARG A 380 -41.61 -50.14 1.27
N THR A 381 -42.28 -51.26 0.93
CA THR A 381 -43.51 -51.81 1.56
C THR A 381 -44.42 -50.65 2.01
N ASP A 382 -45.53 -50.36 1.34
CA ASP A 382 -46.64 -51.25 0.96
C ASP A 382 -47.21 -50.95 -0.43
#